data_AF-A0A077K2R5-F1
#
_entry.id   AF-A0A077K2R5-F1
#
_cell.length_a   1.000
_cell.length_b   1.000
_cell.length_c   1.000
_cell.angle_alpha   90.00
_cell.angle_beta   90.00
_cell.angle_gamma   90.00
#
_symmetry.space_group_name_H-M   'P 1'
#
loop_
_entity.id
_entity.type
_entity.pdbx_description
1 polymer ?
#
loop_
_entity_poly.entity_id
_entity_poly.type
_entity_poly.pdbx_seq_one_letter_code
_entity_poly.pdbx_strand_id
1 'polypeptide(L)' 'MKRFQCEECGCYRYADIEGSGEDENGEFTAYVCEDCCHITVIYEND' A
#
# COMPACT_ATOMS: atom_id res chain seq x y z
N MET A 1 3.49 -13.56 5.97
CA MET A 1 3.33 -12.11 5.70
C MET A 1 4.23 -11.74 4.53
N LYS A 2 3.65 -11.48 3.35
CA LYS A 2 4.41 -10.95 2.20
C LYS A 2 4.95 -9.58 2.62
N ARG A 3 6.27 -9.37 2.56
CA ARG A 3 6.87 -8.05 2.80
C ARG A 3 6.62 -7.22 1.55
N PHE A 4 5.77 -6.21 1.65
CA PHE A 4 5.40 -5.36 0.52
C PHE A 4 6.47 -4.29 0.27
N GLN A 5 6.75 -3.99 -1.00
CA GLN A 5 7.79 -3.06 -1.44
C GLN A 5 7.11 -1.91 -2.19
N CYS A 6 7.51 -0.67 -1.92
CA CYS A 6 7.02 0.49 -2.66
C CYS A 6 7.43 0.40 -4.12
N GLU A 7 6.46 0.59 -5.01
CA GLU A 7 6.63 0.45 -6.46
C GLU A 7 7.49 1.56 -7.07
N GLU A 8 7.57 2.73 -6.41
CA GLU A 8 8.37 3.87 -6.88
C GLU A 8 9.83 3.81 -6.39
N CYS A 9 10.05 3.75 -5.07
CA CYS A 9 11.42 3.78 -4.50
C CYS A 9 12.07 2.39 -4.37
N GLY A 10 11.29 1.30 -4.46
CA GLY A 10 11.77 -0.04 -4.12
C GLY A 10 12.06 -0.24 -2.62
N CYS A 11 11.62 0.67 -1.77
CA CYS A 11 11.86 0.62 -0.33
C CYS A 11 10.74 -0.15 0.40
N TYR A 12 11.05 -0.72 1.56
CA TYR A 12 10.11 -1.56 2.34
C TYR A 12 9.51 -0.83 3.55
N ARG A 13 9.70 0.50 3.63
CA ARG A 13 9.30 1.33 4.76
C ARG A 13 8.04 2.09 4.40
N TYR A 14 6.98 1.81 5.12
CA TYR A 14 5.70 2.52 5.02
C TYR A 14 5.45 3.24 6.33
N ALA A 15 5.07 4.51 6.23
CA ALA A 15 4.91 5.41 7.35
C ALA A 15 3.67 5.00 8.14
N ASP A 16 2.55 4.87 7.41
CA ASP A 16 1.24 4.59 7.96
C ASP A 16 0.30 4.01 6.88
N ILE A 17 -0.83 3.48 7.35
CA ILE A 17 -2.01 3.20 6.51
C ILE A 17 -2.76 4.53 6.36
N GLU A 18 -2.84 5.04 5.13
CA GLU A 18 -3.63 6.26 4.84
C GLU A 18 -5.12 6.00 4.84
N GLY A 19 -5.52 4.78 4.48
CA GLY A 19 -6.93 4.41 4.46
C GLY A 19 -7.16 3.02 3.93
N SER A 20 -8.39 2.55 4.12
CA SER A 20 -8.90 1.33 3.54
C SER A 20 -10.26 1.62 2.91
N GLY A 21 -10.62 0.87 1.87
CA GLY A 21 -11.86 1.03 1.15
C GLY A 21 -12.23 -0.22 0.37
N GLU A 22 -13.33 -0.13 -0.36
CA GLU A 22 -13.80 -1.19 -1.26
C GLU A 22 -14.20 -0.53 -2.58
N ASP A 23 -13.73 -1.11 -3.70
CA ASP A 23 -14.15 -0.71 -5.03
C ASP A 23 -14.58 -1.93 -5.88
N GLU A 24 -14.81 -1.73 -7.17
CA GLU A 24 -15.24 -2.79 -8.10
C GLU A 24 -14.26 -3.97 -8.21
N ASN A 25 -13.01 -3.79 -7.76
CA ASN A 25 -11.96 -4.80 -7.71
C ASN A 25 -11.82 -5.46 -6.34
N GLY A 26 -12.57 -5.03 -5.31
CA GLY A 26 -12.57 -5.61 -3.97
C GLY A 26 -12.06 -4.66 -2.88
N GLU A 27 -11.85 -5.19 -1.68
CA GLU A 27 -11.33 -4.44 -0.54
C GLU A 27 -9.85 -4.11 -0.75
N PHE A 28 -9.46 -2.89 -0.38
CA PHE A 28 -8.08 -2.42 -0.49
C PHE A 28 -7.62 -1.67 0.76
N THR A 29 -6.30 -1.68 0.95
CA THR A 29 -5.60 -0.84 1.93
C THR A 29 -4.54 0.00 1.22
N ALA A 30 -4.55 1.31 1.47
CA ALA A 30 -3.59 2.28 0.95
C ALA A 30 -2.49 2.56 1.98
N TYR A 31 -1.23 2.49 1.56
CA TYR A 31 -0.06 2.70 2.39
C TYR A 31 0.80 3.84 1.84
N VAL A 32 1.32 4.70 2.71
CA VAL A 32 2.28 5.74 2.32
C VAL A 32 3.70 5.32 2.59
N CYS A 33 4.54 5.44 1.59
CA CYS A 33 5.99 5.22 1.71
C CYS A 33 6.66 6.32 2.56
N GLU A 34 7.51 5.94 3.52
CA GLU A 34 8.25 6.91 4.36
C GLU A 34 9.28 7.73 3.56
N ASP A 35 9.90 7.13 2.54
CA ASP A 35 11.05 7.73 1.87
C ASP A 35 10.64 8.66 0.71
N CYS A 36 9.58 8.32 -0.03
CA CYS A 36 9.14 9.07 -1.21
C CYS A 36 7.70 9.59 -1.15
N CYS A 37 6.97 9.34 -0.05
CA CYS A 37 5.57 9.72 0.14
C CYS A 37 4.60 9.19 -0.92
N HIS A 38 5.00 8.19 -1.71
CA HIS A 38 4.13 7.54 -2.69
C HIS A 38 3.06 6.71 -1.98
N ILE A 39 1.83 6.75 -2.51
CA ILE A 39 0.69 5.96 -2.01
C ILE A 39 0.58 4.71 -2.86
N THR A 40 0.71 3.55 -2.22
CA THR A 40 0.48 2.26 -2.88
C THR A 40 -0.78 1.60 -2.33
N VAL A 41 -1.67 1.19 -3.23
CA VAL A 41 -2.93 0.52 -2.92
C VAL A 41 -2.74 -0.98 -3.07
N ILE A 42 -3.12 -1.73 -2.04
CA ILE A 42 -3.04 -3.19 -2.01
C ILE A 42 -4.44 -3.74 -1.87
N TYR A 43 -4.88 -4.55 -2.84
CA TYR A 43 -6.15 -5.26 -2.77
C TYR A 43 -6.01 -6.54 -1.95
N GLU A 44 -6.92 -6.74 -1.00
CA GLU A 44 -7.03 -7.94 -0.19
C GLU A 44 -7.84 -9.01 -0.93
N ASN A 45 -7.39 -9.39 -2.13
CA ASN A 45 -7.94 -10.55 -2.83
C ASN A 45 -7.01 -11.75 -2.67
N ASP A 46 -7.55 -12.82 -2.11
CA ASP A 46 -6.89 -14.12 -1.83
C ASP A 46 -6.47 -14.87 -3.11
#